data_AF-A0A3D2Q695-F1
#
_entry.id   AF-A0A3D2Q695-F1
#
_cell.length_a   1.000
_cell.length_b   1.000
_cell.length_c   1.000
_cell.angle_alpha   90.00
_cell.angle_beta   90.00
_cell.angle_gamma   90.00
#
_symmetry.space_group_name_H-M   'P 1'
#
loop_
_entity.id
_entity.type
_entity.pdbx_description
1 polymer ?
#
loop_
_entity_poly.entity_id
_entity_poly.type
_entity_poly.pdbx_seq_one_letter_code
_entity_poly.pdbx_strand_id
1 'polypeptide(L)'
;MRNPEQELHGSLFDPTIQLHRAPSRYREVEILKENLLSFAKKGVALKEMAVLAPDLKSYLPYIEAVLGARENPLPFALFECKKRDAFSFAQGFLHLLSLRGSRFEKEEVLKLFSFPSFRKGCNMDPSDAECFCSWMRKSALLWGFDRTHRERILKGEEGSFLVRTGTWEWSFERLLFGLATLERTPFYFSLDLAPLPLVSLTEAELLGKGIDAIQRIYKATLEMEEKKLGFSEWVRFFSEMAGNFFLIKEEEKRFFLELERIGRKLFSSSSLDRKKVTAERMGCILKEFFQQKEESPISSNREVVSFHPLKEGSVPSVSVLFLLGMQEGAFPRTERKNPFLDPGFDIPSN
;
A
#
# COMPACT_ATOMS: atom_id res chain seq x y z
N MET A 1 57.13 6.57 5.64
CA MET A 1 57.63 5.51 6.54
C MET A 1 56.77 5.47 7.81
N ARG A 2 55.77 4.57 7.84
CA ARG A 2 55.17 4.02 9.07
C ARG A 2 54.81 2.56 8.73
N ASN A 3 55.32 1.66 9.57
CA ASN A 3 55.43 0.21 9.36
C ASN A 3 54.09 -0.50 9.10
N PRO A 4 54.03 -1.53 8.21
CA PRO A 4 52.85 -2.36 7.99
C PRO A 4 52.95 -3.72 8.70
N GLU A 5 53.53 -3.78 9.91
CA GLU A 5 53.65 -5.03 10.68
C GLU A 5 53.46 -4.74 12.17
N GLN A 6 52.22 -4.52 12.58
CA GLN A 6 51.82 -4.78 13.96
C GLN A 6 50.76 -5.87 13.91
N GLU A 7 51.22 -7.12 14.06
CA GLU A 7 50.35 -8.22 14.42
C GLU A 7 49.61 -7.83 15.70
N LEU A 8 48.29 -7.69 15.59
CA LEU A 8 47.39 -7.48 16.71
C LEU A 8 47.45 -8.72 17.60
N HIS A 9 48.35 -8.73 18.58
CA HIS A 9 48.28 -9.64 19.71
C HIS A 9 47.12 -9.22 20.63
N GLY A 10 45.89 -9.48 20.18
CA GLY A 10 44.70 -9.51 21.04
C GLY A 10 44.63 -10.85 21.77
N SER A 11 44.16 -10.85 23.01
CA SER A 11 44.04 -12.09 23.80
C SER A 11 43.23 -13.14 23.06
N LEU A 12 43.68 -14.40 23.16
CA LEU A 12 43.06 -15.56 22.51
C LEU A 12 41.57 -15.67 22.87
N PHE A 13 40.72 -15.26 21.91
CA PHE A 13 39.26 -15.38 21.84
C PHE A 13 38.42 -14.47 22.73
N ASP A 14 38.28 -13.20 22.34
CA ASP A 14 37.08 -12.41 22.65
C ASP A 14 35.94 -12.81 21.67
N PRO A 15 34.85 -13.46 22.12
CA PRO A 15 33.78 -13.92 21.24
C PRO A 15 32.74 -12.83 20.92
N THR A 16 32.90 -11.61 21.42
CA THR A 16 31.90 -10.53 21.29
C THR A 16 31.82 -9.97 19.88
N ILE A 17 32.93 -9.94 19.13
CA ILE A 17 32.98 -9.50 17.73
C ILE A 17 33.54 -10.64 16.88
N GLN A 18 32.77 -11.05 15.87
CA GLN A 18 33.14 -12.16 14.99
C GLN A 18 33.03 -11.73 13.53
N LEU A 19 34.04 -12.10 12.74
CA LEU A 19 34.05 -11.89 11.29
C LEU A 19 33.82 -13.22 10.58
N HIS A 20 32.76 -13.27 9.77
CA HIS A 20 32.40 -14.46 8.99
C HIS A 20 32.58 -14.17 7.51
N ARG A 21 33.43 -14.93 6.83
CA ARG A 21 33.62 -14.82 5.36
C ARG A 21 32.76 -15.89 4.66
N ALA A 22 31.91 -15.45 3.74
CA ALA A 22 31.08 -16.34 2.92
C ALA A 22 31.35 -16.12 1.42
N PRO A 23 31.34 -17.18 0.59
CA PRO A 23 31.58 -17.08 -0.86
C PRO A 23 30.34 -16.60 -1.65
N SER A 24 29.15 -16.64 -1.05
CA SER A 24 27.89 -16.21 -1.69
C SER A 24 26.87 -15.77 -0.66
N ARG A 25 25.87 -14.96 -1.06
CA ARG A 25 24.76 -14.54 -0.19
C ARG A 25 23.96 -15.72 0.37
N TYR A 26 23.82 -16.79 -0.41
CA TYR A 26 23.17 -18.01 0.05
C TYR A 26 23.95 -18.64 1.21
N ARG A 27 25.28 -18.83 1.04
CA ARG A 27 26.12 -19.41 2.09
C ARG A 27 26.23 -18.49 3.31
N GLU A 28 26.18 -17.18 3.09
CA GLU A 28 26.15 -16.18 4.16
C GLU A 28 24.90 -16.33 5.05
N VAL A 29 23.73 -16.55 4.45
CA VAL A 29 22.48 -16.81 5.18
C VAL A 29 22.50 -18.18 5.88
N GLU A 30 23.14 -19.20 5.30
CA GLU A 30 23.34 -20.49 5.99
C GLU A 30 24.20 -20.34 7.25
N ILE A 31 25.31 -19.61 7.16
CA ILE A 31 26.19 -19.33 8.31
C ILE A 31 25.42 -18.52 9.36
N LEU A 32 24.63 -17.53 8.94
CA LEU A 32 23.74 -16.79 9.85
C LEU A 32 22.78 -17.73 10.58
N LYS A 33 22.13 -18.67 9.88
CA LYS A 33 21.22 -19.64 10.49
C LYS A 33 21.92 -20.49 11.54
N GLU A 34 23.10 -21.03 11.22
CA GLU A 34 23.91 -21.84 12.16
C GLU A 34 24.25 -21.03 13.43
N ASN A 35 24.64 -19.76 13.27
CA ASN A 35 24.94 -18.88 14.38
C ASN A 35 23.71 -18.53 15.22
N LEU A 36 22.58 -18.19 14.60
CA LEU A 36 21.32 -17.93 15.31
C LEU A 36 20.88 -19.14 16.14
N LEU A 37 21.00 -20.35 15.60
CA LEU A 37 20.73 -21.60 16.33
C LEU A 37 21.69 -21.78 17.51
N SER A 38 22.97 -21.46 17.33
CA SER A 38 23.98 -21.55 18.39
C SER A 38 23.67 -20.60 19.55
N PHE A 39 23.31 -19.34 19.28
CA PHE A 39 22.94 -18.39 20.32
C PHE A 39 21.62 -18.75 21.00
N ALA A 40 20.64 -19.24 20.24
CA ALA A 40 19.38 -19.73 20.81
C ALA A 40 19.61 -20.90 21.77
N LYS A 41 20.49 -21.85 21.42
CA LYS A 41 20.90 -22.96 22.31
C LYS A 41 21.62 -22.49 23.57
N LYS A 42 22.30 -21.34 23.53
CA LYS A 42 22.94 -20.70 24.68
C LYS A 42 21.98 -19.90 25.55
N GLY A 43 20.68 -19.90 25.24
CA GLY A 43 19.64 -19.25 26.04
C GLY A 43 19.38 -17.78 25.71
N VAL A 44 19.97 -17.25 24.63
CA VAL A 44 19.64 -15.89 24.17
C VAL A 44 18.26 -15.92 23.50
N ALA A 45 17.35 -15.05 23.94
CA ALA A 45 16.02 -14.99 23.37
C ALA A 45 16.06 -14.47 21.93
N LEU A 46 15.23 -15.03 21.03
CA LEU A 46 15.23 -14.65 19.62
C LEU A 46 14.94 -13.16 19.39
N LYS A 47 14.13 -12.55 20.27
CA LYS A 47 13.83 -11.11 20.27
C LYS A 47 15.03 -10.22 20.56
N GLU A 48 16.07 -10.77 21.19
CA GLU A 48 17.32 -10.09 21.50
C GLU A 48 18.36 -10.26 20.38
N MET A 49 17.95 -10.79 19.23
CA MET A 49 18.77 -10.94 18.04
C MET A 49 18.21 -10.08 16.89
N ALA A 50 19.06 -9.26 16.28
CA ALA A 50 18.74 -8.53 15.07
C ALA A 50 19.76 -8.78 13.96
N VAL A 51 19.28 -8.76 12.72
CA VAL A 51 20.08 -8.90 11.51
C VAL A 51 19.92 -7.62 10.70
N LEU A 52 21.01 -6.93 10.41
CA LEU A 52 21.04 -5.74 9.56
C LEU A 52 21.73 -6.03 8.25
N ALA A 53 21.16 -5.57 7.14
CA ALA A 53 21.78 -5.67 5.82
C ALA A 53 21.68 -4.33 5.08
N PRO A 54 22.72 -3.86 4.39
CA PRO A 54 22.65 -2.66 3.56
C PRO A 54 21.56 -2.78 2.51
N ASP A 55 21.44 -3.92 1.83
CA ASP A 55 20.36 -4.21 0.87
C ASP A 55 19.61 -5.51 1.23
N LEU A 56 18.73 -5.42 2.22
CA LEU A 56 17.92 -6.54 2.69
C LEU A 56 17.05 -7.17 1.57
N LYS A 57 16.63 -6.39 0.56
CA LYS A 57 15.79 -6.90 -0.54
C LYS A 57 16.51 -7.96 -1.35
N SER A 58 17.80 -7.76 -1.60
CA SER A 58 18.61 -8.72 -2.34
C SER A 58 18.83 -10.05 -1.58
N TYR A 59 18.61 -10.06 -0.26
CA TYR A 59 18.74 -11.24 0.60
C TYR A 59 17.43 -12.04 0.76
N LEU A 60 16.28 -11.45 0.45
CA LEU A 60 14.96 -12.07 0.62
C LEU A 60 14.83 -13.51 0.07
N PRO A 61 15.16 -13.80 -1.19
CA PRO A 61 14.98 -15.14 -1.73
C PRO A 61 15.84 -16.18 -0.99
N TYR A 62 17.02 -15.77 -0.50
CA TYR A 62 17.92 -16.64 0.24
C TYR A 62 17.45 -16.84 1.69
N ILE A 63 16.95 -15.78 2.33
CA ILE A 63 16.34 -15.84 3.66
C ILE A 63 15.13 -16.79 3.64
N GLU A 64 14.23 -16.65 2.66
CA GLU A 64 13.06 -17.52 2.53
C GLU A 64 13.46 -18.98 2.24
N ALA A 65 14.46 -19.21 1.39
CA ALA A 65 14.94 -20.56 1.10
C ALA A 65 15.56 -21.27 2.32
N VAL A 66 16.36 -20.55 3.12
CA VAL A 66 17.15 -21.14 4.22
C VAL A 66 16.37 -21.17 5.55
N LEU A 67 15.55 -20.15 5.80
CA LEU A 67 14.81 -19.98 7.06
C LEU A 67 13.31 -20.27 6.93
N GLY A 68 12.74 -20.29 5.72
CA GLY A 68 11.28 -20.42 5.49
C GLY A 68 10.72 -21.85 5.53
N ALA A 69 11.56 -22.87 5.74
CA ALA A 69 11.09 -24.25 5.88
C ALA A 69 10.16 -24.41 7.11
N ARG A 70 9.03 -25.12 6.95
CA ARG A 70 8.00 -25.29 7.99
C ARG A 70 8.50 -25.90 9.31
N GLU A 71 9.60 -26.63 9.27
CA GLU A 71 10.19 -27.31 10.43
C GLU A 71 11.35 -26.52 11.07
N ASN A 72 11.62 -25.29 10.62
CA ASN A 72 12.72 -24.50 11.15
C ASN A 72 12.36 -23.86 12.52
N PRO A 73 13.14 -24.10 13.59
CA PRO A 73 12.85 -23.57 14.94
C PRO A 73 13.15 -22.07 15.11
N LEU A 74 13.57 -21.37 14.04
CA LEU A 74 13.91 -19.95 14.07
C LEU A 74 12.85 -19.12 13.33
N PRO A 75 11.74 -18.74 13.97
CA PRO A 75 10.80 -17.82 13.38
C PRO A 75 11.46 -16.43 13.23
N PHE A 76 11.23 -15.80 12.07
CA PHE A 76 11.85 -14.52 11.72
C PHE A 76 10.81 -13.50 11.25
N ALA A 77 11.11 -12.22 11.47
CA ALA A 77 10.32 -11.09 11.02
C ALA A 77 11.16 -10.19 10.11
N LEU A 78 10.70 -10.00 8.87
CA LEU A 78 11.31 -9.10 7.89
C LEU A 78 10.72 -7.70 8.05
N PHE A 79 11.54 -6.75 8.47
CA PHE A 79 11.19 -5.34 8.53
C PHE A 79 11.42 -4.69 7.16
N GLU A 80 10.46 -3.86 6.75
CA GLU A 80 10.44 -3.11 5.49
C GLU A 80 10.37 -3.88 4.15
N CYS A 81 10.52 -5.21 4.11
CA CYS A 81 10.44 -5.96 2.84
C CYS A 81 9.02 -6.42 2.45
N LYS A 82 8.09 -6.55 3.39
CA LYS A 82 6.68 -6.90 3.11
C LYS A 82 5.82 -5.69 2.65
N LYS A 83 6.46 -4.61 2.20
CA LYS A 83 5.85 -3.29 1.98
C LYS A 83 4.94 -3.14 0.74
N ARG A 84 4.80 -4.13 -0.15
CA ARG A 84 3.91 -4.01 -1.34
C ARG A 84 2.60 -4.79 -1.24
N ASP A 85 2.62 -6.08 -0.89
CA ASP A 85 1.40 -6.90 -0.97
C ASP A 85 0.54 -6.88 0.30
N ALA A 86 1.14 -6.71 1.48
CA ALA A 86 0.40 -6.62 2.75
C ALA A 86 -0.32 -5.26 2.93
N PHE A 87 0.08 -4.25 2.14
CA PHE A 87 -0.43 -2.88 2.25
C PHE A 87 -1.39 -2.48 1.12
N SER A 88 -1.65 -3.39 0.17
CA SER A 88 -2.65 -3.18 -0.89
C SER A 88 -4.03 -2.82 -0.33
N PHE A 89 -4.45 -3.47 0.76
CA PHE A 89 -5.75 -3.20 1.36
C PHE A 89 -5.79 -1.85 2.08
N ALA A 90 -4.86 -1.60 3.01
CA ALA A 90 -4.86 -0.36 3.80
C ALA A 90 -4.75 0.89 2.92
N GLN A 91 -3.82 0.89 1.95
CA GLN A 91 -3.65 2.01 1.02
C GLN A 91 -4.86 2.19 0.12
N GLY A 92 -5.41 1.10 -0.43
CA GLY A 92 -6.61 1.17 -1.25
C GLY A 92 -7.84 1.64 -0.48
N PHE A 93 -8.01 1.18 0.76
CA PHE A 93 -9.12 1.56 1.61
C PHE A 93 -9.03 3.03 2.03
N LEU A 94 -7.86 3.51 2.48
CA LEU A 94 -7.65 4.93 2.77
C LEU A 94 -7.87 5.81 1.53
N HIS A 95 -7.46 5.34 0.36
CA HIS A 95 -7.70 6.02 -0.91
C HIS A 95 -9.20 6.09 -1.26
N LEU A 96 -9.97 5.02 -1.01
CA LEU A 96 -11.43 5.04 -1.15
C LEU A 96 -12.07 6.08 -0.21
N LEU A 97 -11.61 6.14 1.05
CA LEU A 97 -12.11 7.12 2.02
C LEU A 97 -11.81 8.56 1.60
N SER A 98 -10.69 8.82 0.91
CA SER A 98 -10.35 10.16 0.43
C SER A 98 -11.18 10.64 -0.77
N LEU A 99 -11.91 9.74 -1.44
CA LEU A 99 -12.82 10.15 -2.52
C LEU A 99 -14.06 10.88 -2.00
N ARG A 100 -14.36 10.77 -0.70
CA ARG A 100 -15.44 11.53 -0.05
C ARG A 100 -15.22 13.03 -0.21
N GLY A 101 -16.23 13.76 -0.69
CA GLY A 101 -16.18 15.21 -0.91
C GLY A 101 -15.21 15.65 -2.01
N SER A 102 -14.62 14.70 -2.75
CA SER A 102 -13.72 14.99 -3.85
C SER A 102 -14.50 15.35 -5.12
N ARG A 103 -13.79 15.90 -6.10
CA ARG A 103 -14.31 16.07 -7.47
C ARG A 103 -14.55 14.74 -8.20
N PHE A 104 -14.17 13.60 -7.62
CA PHE A 104 -14.28 12.29 -8.26
C PHE A 104 -13.55 12.28 -9.61
N GLU A 105 -12.32 12.79 -9.58
CA GLU A 105 -11.46 12.96 -10.75
C GLU A 105 -11.07 11.61 -11.32
N LYS A 106 -10.92 11.55 -12.66
CA LYS A 106 -10.64 10.31 -13.40
C LYS A 106 -9.52 9.49 -12.77
N GLU A 107 -8.33 10.06 -12.65
CA GLU A 107 -7.14 9.29 -12.23
C GLU A 107 -7.22 8.90 -10.74
N GLU A 108 -7.85 9.73 -9.90
CA GLU A 108 -8.05 9.40 -8.48
C GLU A 108 -8.98 8.18 -8.34
N VAL A 109 -10.07 8.09 -9.09
CA VAL A 109 -10.94 6.91 -9.01
C VAL A 109 -10.29 5.70 -9.69
N LEU A 110 -9.67 5.87 -10.86
CA LEU A 110 -8.99 4.77 -11.58
C LEU A 110 -7.83 4.18 -10.78
N LYS A 111 -7.18 4.97 -9.92
CA LYS A 111 -6.13 4.49 -9.01
C LYS A 111 -6.61 3.36 -8.09
N LEU A 112 -7.91 3.27 -7.77
CA LEU A 112 -8.44 2.13 -7.00
C LEU A 112 -8.18 0.79 -7.69
N PHE A 113 -8.30 0.75 -9.02
CA PHE A 113 -8.04 -0.45 -9.82
C PHE A 113 -6.55 -0.84 -9.85
N SER A 114 -5.64 0.01 -9.36
CA SER A 114 -4.23 -0.36 -9.20
C SER A 114 -3.97 -1.26 -7.98
N PHE A 115 -4.88 -1.29 -6.99
CA PHE A 115 -4.73 -2.11 -5.79
C PHE A 115 -5.23 -3.55 -6.01
N PRO A 116 -4.38 -4.58 -5.85
CA PRO A 116 -4.78 -5.99 -6.00
C PRO A 116 -6.01 -6.41 -5.20
N SER A 117 -6.14 -5.97 -3.95
CA SER A 117 -7.28 -6.27 -3.08
C SER A 117 -8.59 -5.71 -3.62
N PHE A 118 -8.56 -4.51 -4.22
CA PHE A 118 -9.72 -3.86 -4.81
C PHE A 118 -10.16 -4.58 -6.11
N ARG A 119 -9.21 -4.85 -7.03
CA ARG A 119 -9.49 -5.59 -8.26
C ARG A 119 -10.17 -6.93 -7.99
N LYS A 120 -9.63 -7.69 -7.03
CA LYS A 120 -10.22 -8.96 -6.59
C LYS A 120 -11.61 -8.79 -5.99
N GLY A 121 -11.85 -7.72 -5.23
CA GLY A 121 -13.18 -7.39 -4.71
C GLY A 121 -14.20 -7.05 -5.80
N CYS A 122 -13.73 -6.55 -6.94
CA CYS A 122 -14.55 -6.29 -8.13
C CYS A 122 -14.64 -7.48 -9.10
N ASN A 123 -14.09 -8.65 -8.74
CA ASN A 123 -13.98 -9.82 -9.62
C ASN A 123 -13.33 -9.50 -10.98
N MET A 124 -12.28 -8.67 -10.95
CA MET A 124 -11.48 -8.30 -12.12
C MET A 124 -10.06 -8.83 -11.95
N ASP A 125 -9.52 -9.42 -13.00
CA ASP A 125 -8.10 -9.70 -13.09
C ASP A 125 -7.29 -8.41 -13.45
N PRO A 126 -5.94 -8.46 -13.47
CA PRO A 126 -5.14 -7.29 -13.85
C PRO A 126 -5.43 -6.77 -15.26
N SER A 127 -5.69 -7.65 -16.22
CA SER A 127 -5.95 -7.29 -17.62
C SER A 127 -7.34 -6.70 -17.82
N ASP A 128 -8.35 -7.24 -17.13
CA ASP A 128 -9.70 -6.69 -17.05
C ASP A 128 -9.67 -5.23 -16.57
N ALA A 129 -8.97 -5.00 -15.45
CA ALA A 129 -8.85 -3.69 -14.85
C ALA A 129 -8.11 -2.69 -15.75
N GLU A 130 -7.03 -3.14 -16.41
CA GLU A 130 -6.28 -2.30 -17.36
C GLU A 130 -7.14 -1.94 -18.59
N CYS A 131 -7.90 -2.90 -19.12
CA CYS A 131 -8.81 -2.70 -20.23
C CYS A 131 -9.89 -1.67 -19.89
N PHE A 132 -10.57 -1.84 -18.75
CA PHE A 132 -11.56 -0.87 -18.26
C PHE A 132 -10.96 0.53 -18.09
N CYS A 133 -9.79 0.63 -17.43
CA CYS A 133 -9.11 1.92 -17.26
C CYS A 133 -8.74 2.56 -18.60
N SER A 134 -8.36 1.78 -19.61
CA SER A 134 -8.05 2.26 -20.96
C SER A 134 -9.27 2.89 -21.63
N TRP A 135 -10.44 2.25 -21.55
CA TRP A 135 -11.69 2.82 -22.07
C TRP A 135 -12.02 4.15 -21.40
N MET A 136 -11.94 4.22 -20.06
CA MET A 136 -12.23 5.44 -19.31
C MET A 136 -11.23 6.57 -19.60
N ARG A 137 -9.97 6.25 -19.88
CA ARG A 137 -8.98 7.27 -20.31
C ARG A 137 -9.30 7.83 -21.70
N LYS A 138 -9.81 7.00 -22.60
CA LYS A 138 -10.20 7.36 -23.97
C LYS A 138 -11.61 7.96 -24.08
N SER A 139 -12.42 7.95 -23.02
CA SER A 139 -13.80 8.44 -23.05
C SER A 139 -13.98 9.96 -22.90
N ALA A 140 -12.88 10.72 -22.90
CA ALA A 140 -12.89 12.16 -22.58
C ALA A 140 -13.49 12.48 -21.19
N LEU A 141 -13.42 11.51 -20.26
CA LEU A 141 -13.74 11.69 -18.85
C LEU A 141 -12.74 12.66 -18.20
N LEU A 142 -13.28 13.59 -17.41
CA LEU A 142 -12.54 14.59 -16.64
C LEU A 142 -12.75 14.36 -15.13
N TRP A 143 -13.95 14.69 -14.64
CA TRP A 143 -14.31 14.66 -13.22
C TRP A 143 -15.83 14.75 -13.04
N GLY A 144 -16.30 14.47 -11.82
CA GLY A 144 -17.72 14.53 -11.45
C GLY A 144 -18.47 13.29 -11.91
N PHE A 145 -19.27 12.72 -11.02
CA PHE A 145 -20.02 11.50 -11.32
C PHE A 145 -21.12 11.78 -12.34
N ASP A 146 -21.96 12.77 -12.04
CA ASP A 146 -23.04 13.29 -12.86
C ASP A 146 -23.11 14.82 -12.76
N ARG A 147 -24.11 15.41 -13.41
CA ARG A 147 -24.42 16.84 -13.32
C ARG A 147 -24.63 17.28 -11.87
N THR A 148 -25.48 16.54 -11.14
CA THR A 148 -25.87 16.87 -9.76
C THR A 148 -24.66 16.93 -8.83
N HIS A 149 -23.71 16.01 -9.01
CA HIS A 149 -22.47 16.00 -8.26
C HIS A 149 -21.65 17.26 -8.53
N ARG A 150 -21.48 17.66 -9.80
CA ARG A 150 -20.73 18.87 -10.14
C ARG A 150 -21.37 20.12 -9.55
N GLU A 151 -22.70 20.23 -9.64
CA GLU A 151 -23.44 21.36 -9.05
C GLU A 151 -23.23 21.44 -7.54
N ARG A 152 -23.25 20.30 -6.84
CA ARG A 152 -22.96 20.23 -5.40
C ARG A 152 -21.54 20.68 -5.06
N ILE A 153 -20.54 20.23 -5.81
CA ILE A 153 -19.12 20.55 -5.56
C ILE A 153 -18.81 22.02 -5.85
N LEU A 154 -19.37 22.58 -6.94
CA LEU A 154 -19.12 23.96 -7.36
C LEU A 154 -19.96 24.98 -6.58
N LYS A 155 -20.91 24.55 -5.75
CA LYS A 155 -21.79 25.41 -4.94
C LYS A 155 -22.48 26.53 -5.75
N GLY A 156 -22.65 26.33 -7.05
CA GLY A 156 -23.25 27.30 -7.97
C GLY A 156 -22.37 28.48 -8.39
N GLU A 157 -21.05 28.47 -8.13
CA GLU A 157 -20.17 29.63 -8.35
C GLU A 157 -19.55 29.74 -9.76
N GLU A 158 -19.65 28.71 -10.63
CA GLU A 158 -19.11 28.76 -12.00
C GLU A 158 -20.06 28.19 -13.07
N GLY A 159 -19.94 28.75 -14.28
CA GLY A 159 -20.91 28.69 -15.38
C GLY A 159 -21.40 27.32 -15.84
N SER A 160 -22.71 27.27 -16.02
CA SER A 160 -23.60 26.23 -16.55
C SER A 160 -23.29 25.73 -17.99
N PHE A 161 -22.06 25.80 -18.49
CA PHE A 161 -21.76 25.46 -19.89
C PHE A 161 -21.12 24.07 -20.10
N LEU A 162 -20.74 23.34 -19.04
CA LEU A 162 -20.26 21.94 -19.11
C LEU A 162 -21.10 21.01 -18.20
N VAL A 163 -22.42 21.08 -18.37
CA VAL A 163 -23.41 20.52 -17.44
C VAL A 163 -23.30 19.01 -17.27
N ARG A 164 -22.94 18.27 -18.33
CA ARG A 164 -22.87 16.80 -18.31
C ARG A 164 -21.62 16.22 -18.99
N THR A 165 -21.00 16.96 -19.91
CA THR A 165 -19.86 16.48 -20.69
C THR A 165 -18.63 16.21 -19.82
N GLY A 166 -17.98 15.07 -20.06
CA GLY A 166 -16.80 14.64 -19.32
C GLY A 166 -17.07 14.18 -17.88
N THR A 167 -18.33 13.87 -17.52
CA THR A 167 -18.65 13.14 -16.27
C THR A 167 -18.52 11.62 -16.47
N TRP A 168 -18.55 10.87 -15.37
CA TRP A 168 -18.57 9.40 -15.40
C TRP A 168 -19.81 8.87 -16.10
N GLU A 169 -21.00 9.33 -15.70
CA GLU A 169 -22.27 8.91 -16.29
C GLU A 169 -22.30 9.18 -17.80
N TRP A 170 -21.87 10.36 -18.24
CA TRP A 170 -21.78 10.68 -19.66
C TRP A 170 -20.81 9.77 -20.42
N SER A 171 -19.68 9.43 -19.81
CA SER A 171 -18.72 8.50 -20.42
C SER A 171 -19.30 7.10 -20.55
N PHE A 172 -20.05 6.64 -19.55
CA PHE A 172 -20.74 5.34 -19.59
C PHE A 172 -21.81 5.31 -20.67
N GLU A 173 -22.64 6.35 -20.76
CA GLU A 173 -23.65 6.47 -21.83
C GLU A 173 -23.02 6.34 -23.21
N ARG A 174 -21.86 6.98 -23.46
CA ARG A 174 -21.17 6.91 -24.75
C ARG A 174 -20.61 5.54 -25.07
N LEU A 175 -20.01 4.87 -24.09
CA LEU A 175 -19.47 3.51 -24.26
C LEU A 175 -20.59 2.50 -24.51
N LEU A 176 -21.68 2.58 -23.72
CA LEU A 176 -22.87 1.75 -23.90
C LEU A 176 -23.56 2.02 -25.23
N PHE A 177 -23.61 3.29 -25.66
CA PHE A 177 -24.16 3.64 -26.95
C PHE A 177 -23.31 3.09 -28.10
N GLY A 178 -21.98 3.13 -27.97
CA GLY A 178 -21.05 2.49 -28.90
C GLY A 178 -21.28 0.98 -29.02
N LEU A 179 -21.66 0.30 -27.94
CA LEU A 179 -22.02 -1.13 -27.98
C LEU A 179 -23.34 -1.39 -28.71
N ALA A 180 -24.33 -0.50 -28.54
CA ALA A 180 -25.64 -0.63 -29.17
C ALA A 180 -25.65 -0.23 -30.65
N THR A 181 -24.65 0.55 -31.09
CA THR A 181 -24.55 1.04 -32.47
C THR A 181 -23.51 0.23 -33.25
N LEU A 182 -23.99 -0.59 -34.19
CA LEU A 182 -23.14 -1.21 -35.21
C LEU A 182 -22.51 -0.10 -36.07
N GLU A 183 -21.25 -0.28 -36.48
CA GLU A 183 -20.33 0.71 -37.12
C GLU A 183 -20.85 1.47 -38.37
N ARG A 184 -22.11 1.34 -38.77
CA ARG A 184 -22.62 1.78 -40.08
C ARG A 184 -23.98 2.49 -40.07
N THR A 185 -24.38 3.12 -38.98
CA THR A 185 -25.59 3.95 -39.00
C THR A 185 -25.22 5.44 -39.03
N PRO A 186 -25.46 6.14 -40.17
CA PRO A 186 -25.24 7.58 -40.26
C PRO A 186 -26.40 8.29 -39.55
N PHE A 187 -26.35 8.38 -38.23
CA PHE A 187 -27.31 9.16 -37.46
C PHE A 187 -26.74 10.54 -37.14
N TYR A 188 -27.59 11.55 -37.33
CA TYR A 188 -27.43 12.87 -36.72
C TYR A 188 -27.66 12.72 -35.22
N PHE A 189 -26.63 12.28 -34.48
CA PHE A 189 -26.67 12.32 -33.03
C PHE A 189 -26.73 13.78 -32.58
N SER A 190 -27.43 14.04 -31.47
CA SER A 190 -27.28 15.34 -30.80
C SER A 190 -25.79 15.58 -30.52
N LEU A 191 -25.33 16.82 -30.67
CA LEU A 191 -23.94 17.23 -30.43
C LEU A 191 -23.40 16.76 -29.05
N ASP A 192 -24.32 16.50 -28.11
CA ASP A 192 -24.02 16.19 -26.73
C ASP A 192 -23.68 14.71 -26.46
N LEU A 193 -24.05 13.76 -27.32
CA LEU A 193 -23.84 12.32 -27.05
C LEU A 193 -23.50 11.51 -28.32
N ALA A 194 -22.23 11.58 -28.72
CA ALA A 194 -21.69 10.74 -29.80
C ALA A 194 -21.30 9.33 -29.28
N PRO A 195 -21.66 8.25 -29.99
CA PRO A 195 -21.27 6.89 -29.61
C PRO A 195 -19.76 6.74 -29.60
N LEU A 196 -19.26 5.91 -28.68
CA LEU A 196 -17.85 5.63 -28.52
C LEU A 196 -17.60 4.12 -28.64
N PRO A 197 -17.38 3.60 -29.86
CA PRO A 197 -17.23 2.17 -30.13
C PRO A 197 -15.83 1.66 -29.74
N LEU A 198 -15.49 1.77 -28.45
CA LEU A 198 -14.22 1.27 -27.89
C LEU A 198 -14.34 -0.14 -27.29
N VAL A 199 -15.57 -0.61 -27.09
CA VAL A 199 -15.88 -1.87 -26.41
C VAL A 199 -16.56 -2.79 -27.40
N SER A 200 -16.10 -4.03 -27.49
CA SER A 200 -16.76 -5.07 -28.28
C SER A 200 -17.90 -5.76 -27.51
N LEU A 201 -18.83 -6.41 -28.21
CA LEU A 201 -19.93 -7.15 -27.57
C LEU A 201 -19.43 -8.25 -26.62
N THR A 202 -18.27 -8.86 -26.91
CA THR A 202 -17.64 -9.87 -26.04
C THR A 202 -17.11 -9.29 -24.74
N GLU A 203 -16.88 -7.98 -24.69
CA GLU A 203 -16.35 -7.24 -23.53
C GLU A 203 -17.45 -6.51 -22.74
N ALA A 204 -18.71 -6.62 -23.17
CA ALA A 204 -19.83 -5.90 -22.55
C ALA A 204 -20.02 -6.25 -21.06
N GLU A 205 -19.77 -7.51 -20.67
CA GLU A 205 -19.81 -7.92 -19.26
C GLU A 205 -18.74 -7.20 -18.43
N LEU A 206 -17.53 -7.06 -18.97
CA LEU A 206 -16.42 -6.35 -18.32
C LEU A 206 -16.75 -4.86 -18.14
N LEU A 207 -17.32 -4.23 -19.17
CA LEU A 207 -17.81 -2.86 -19.06
C LEU A 207 -18.86 -2.73 -17.95
N GLY A 208 -19.82 -3.66 -17.89
CA GLY A 208 -20.83 -3.70 -16.84
C GLY A 208 -20.24 -3.80 -15.42
N LYS A 209 -19.27 -4.69 -15.22
CA LYS A 209 -18.53 -4.81 -13.94
C LYS A 209 -17.84 -3.51 -13.54
N GLY A 210 -17.19 -2.86 -14.50
CA GLY A 210 -16.52 -1.58 -14.26
C GLY A 210 -17.49 -0.45 -13.91
N ILE A 211 -18.61 -0.33 -14.64
CA ILE A 211 -19.66 0.66 -14.36
C ILE A 211 -20.25 0.43 -12.96
N ASP A 212 -20.61 -0.81 -12.63
CA ASP A 212 -21.14 -1.17 -11.32
C ASP A 212 -20.15 -0.83 -10.19
N ALA A 213 -18.86 -1.14 -10.37
CA ALA A 213 -17.82 -0.79 -9.40
C ALA A 213 -17.76 0.73 -9.15
N ILE A 214 -17.77 1.55 -10.20
CA ILE A 214 -17.75 3.01 -10.08
C ILE A 214 -19.02 3.55 -9.41
N GLN A 215 -20.19 3.02 -9.79
CA GLN A 215 -21.48 3.41 -9.18
C GLN A 215 -21.51 3.08 -7.68
N ARG A 216 -21.04 1.88 -7.30
CA ARG A 216 -20.91 1.49 -5.90
C ARG A 216 -19.93 2.40 -5.15
N ILE A 217 -18.77 2.72 -5.72
CA ILE A 217 -17.80 3.65 -5.11
C ILE A 217 -18.50 4.99 -4.85
N TYR A 218 -19.15 5.57 -5.86
CA TYR A 218 -19.82 6.86 -5.72
C TYR A 218 -20.90 6.82 -4.64
N LYS A 219 -21.76 5.78 -4.63
CA LYS A 219 -22.76 5.60 -3.57
C LYS A 219 -22.12 5.55 -2.18
N ALA A 220 -21.02 4.82 -2.01
CA ALA A 220 -20.30 4.76 -0.74
C ALA A 220 -19.76 6.14 -0.32
N THR A 221 -19.30 6.98 -1.26
CA THR A 221 -18.88 8.36 -0.95
C THR A 221 -20.03 9.20 -0.43
N LEU A 222 -21.23 9.09 -1.01
CA LEU A 222 -22.42 9.80 -0.54
C LEU A 222 -22.85 9.34 0.86
N GLU A 223 -22.88 8.02 1.09
CA GLU A 223 -23.23 7.48 2.40
C GLU A 223 -22.26 7.97 3.51
N MET A 224 -20.98 8.13 3.18
CA MET A 224 -19.99 8.69 4.11
C MET A 224 -20.22 10.17 4.43
N GLU A 225 -20.77 10.96 3.51
CA GLU A 225 -21.06 12.38 3.70
C GLU A 225 -22.33 12.59 4.53
N GLU A 226 -23.36 11.79 4.28
CA GLU A 226 -24.68 11.93 4.92
C GLU A 226 -24.70 11.41 6.36
N LYS A 227 -23.96 10.34 6.63
CA LYS A 227 -24.01 9.65 7.92
C LYS A 227 -23.26 10.42 9.00
N LYS A 228 -23.89 10.49 10.19
CA LYS A 228 -23.30 11.00 11.43
C LYS A 228 -23.51 9.92 12.50
N LEU A 229 -22.50 9.07 12.67
CA LEU A 229 -22.56 7.86 13.50
C LEU A 229 -21.65 7.97 14.73
N GLY A 230 -21.91 7.11 15.73
CA GLY A 230 -20.97 6.88 16.83
C GLY A 230 -19.71 6.15 16.36
N PHE A 231 -18.68 6.09 17.20
CA PHE A 231 -17.41 5.44 16.84
C PHE A 231 -17.60 3.97 16.45
N SER A 232 -18.30 3.19 17.28
CA SER A 232 -18.51 1.76 17.07
C SER A 232 -19.35 1.48 15.81
N GLU A 233 -20.29 2.36 15.49
CA GLU A 233 -21.10 2.29 14.28
C GLU A 233 -20.27 2.61 13.03
N TRP A 234 -19.36 3.58 13.11
CA TRP A 234 -18.40 3.86 12.03
C TRP A 234 -17.46 2.69 11.76
N VAL A 235 -16.91 2.06 12.80
CA VAL A 235 -16.03 0.89 12.63
C VAL A 235 -16.77 -0.24 11.92
N ARG A 236 -18.04 -0.50 12.29
CA ARG A 236 -18.88 -1.49 11.61
C ARG A 236 -19.14 -1.12 10.15
N PHE A 237 -19.54 0.13 9.91
CA PHE A 237 -19.80 0.64 8.57
C PHE A 237 -18.56 0.52 7.66
N PHE A 238 -17.36 0.85 8.16
CA PHE A 238 -16.12 0.71 7.41
C PHE A 238 -15.70 -0.74 7.19
N SER A 239 -15.97 -1.63 8.16
CA SER A 239 -15.74 -3.07 8.00
C SER A 239 -16.63 -3.67 6.90
N GLU A 240 -17.93 -3.32 6.90
CA GLU A 240 -18.88 -3.74 5.86
C GLU A 240 -18.50 -3.16 4.50
N MET A 241 -18.16 -1.87 4.43
CA MET A 241 -17.68 -1.23 3.22
C MET A 241 -16.42 -1.91 2.68
N ALA A 242 -15.44 -2.17 3.54
CA ALA A 242 -14.24 -2.86 3.14
C ALA A 242 -14.57 -4.23 2.53
N GLY A 243 -15.52 -4.98 3.12
CA GLY A 243 -15.94 -6.29 2.62
C GLY A 243 -16.64 -6.25 1.26
N ASN A 244 -17.26 -5.12 0.92
CA ASN A 244 -17.96 -4.92 -0.36
C ASN A 244 -17.02 -4.53 -1.52
N PHE A 245 -15.88 -3.90 -1.22
CA PHE A 245 -14.96 -3.37 -2.24
C PHE A 245 -13.64 -4.13 -2.34
N PHE A 246 -13.23 -4.82 -1.28
CA PHE A 246 -11.91 -5.44 -1.20
C PHE A 246 -12.01 -6.92 -0.82
N LEU A 247 -11.12 -7.72 -1.38
CA LEU A 247 -10.87 -9.07 -0.86
C LEU A 247 -10.04 -8.95 0.43
N ILE A 248 -10.71 -9.04 1.57
CA ILE A 248 -10.10 -8.93 2.91
C ILE A 248 -9.65 -10.31 3.43
N LYS A 249 -8.41 -10.41 3.90
CA LYS A 249 -7.83 -11.54 4.63
C LYS A 249 -8.21 -11.51 6.13
N GLU A 250 -8.09 -12.66 6.79
CA GLU A 250 -8.39 -12.77 8.23
C GLU A 250 -7.56 -11.85 9.14
N GLU A 251 -6.36 -11.44 8.73
CA GLU A 251 -5.54 -10.46 9.46
C GLU A 251 -6.10 -9.03 9.39
N GLU A 252 -6.74 -8.69 8.29
CA GLU A 252 -7.34 -7.38 8.03
C GLU A 252 -8.74 -7.31 8.66
N LYS A 253 -9.49 -8.42 8.71
CA LYS A 253 -10.72 -8.50 9.52
C LYS A 253 -10.46 -8.29 11.01
N ARG A 254 -9.38 -8.91 11.54
CA ARG A 254 -8.94 -8.72 12.93
C ARG A 254 -8.56 -7.27 13.25
N PHE A 255 -8.14 -6.49 12.26
CA PHE A 255 -7.86 -5.06 12.47
C PHE A 255 -9.12 -4.29 12.86
N PHE A 256 -10.25 -4.50 12.18
CA PHE A 256 -11.50 -3.82 12.53
C PHE A 256 -12.02 -4.23 13.92
N LEU A 257 -11.86 -5.51 14.29
CA LEU A 257 -12.21 -5.99 15.64
C LEU A 257 -11.34 -5.34 16.74
N GLU A 258 -10.04 -5.20 16.48
CA GLU A 258 -9.13 -4.57 17.43
C GLU A 258 -9.42 -3.06 17.58
N LEU A 259 -9.71 -2.38 16.46
CA LEU A 259 -10.14 -0.99 16.46
C LEU A 259 -11.43 -0.80 17.26
N GLU A 260 -12.40 -1.71 17.10
CA GLU A 260 -13.63 -1.70 17.88
C GLU A 260 -13.36 -1.89 19.38
N ARG A 261 -12.48 -2.84 19.74
CA ARG A 261 -12.09 -3.10 21.14
C ARG A 261 -11.41 -1.89 21.78
N ILE A 262 -10.50 -1.24 21.07
CA ILE A 262 -9.81 -0.03 21.53
C ILE A 262 -10.80 1.12 21.68
N GLY A 263 -11.69 1.30 20.70
CA GLY A 263 -12.81 2.24 20.79
C GLY A 263 -13.63 2.03 22.06
N ARG A 264 -14.12 0.81 22.28
CA ARG A 264 -14.92 0.50 23.49
C ARG A 264 -14.18 0.82 24.78
N LYS A 265 -12.85 0.62 24.86
CA LYS A 265 -12.06 0.97 26.05
C LYS A 265 -11.86 2.48 26.24
N LEU A 266 -11.67 3.22 25.16
CA LEU A 266 -11.48 4.68 25.20
C LEU A 266 -12.81 5.41 25.47
N PHE A 267 -13.92 4.85 24.97
CA PHE A 267 -15.25 5.43 25.07
C PHE A 267 -16.10 4.84 26.21
N SER A 268 -15.65 3.80 26.93
CA SER A 268 -16.35 3.28 28.12
C SER A 268 -16.36 4.24 29.31
N SER A 269 -15.42 5.18 29.35
CA SER A 269 -15.23 6.14 30.46
C SER A 269 -15.63 7.57 30.10
N SER A 270 -16.07 7.83 28.85
CA SER A 270 -16.48 9.15 28.39
C SER A 270 -17.83 9.10 27.67
N SER A 271 -18.68 10.11 27.88
CA SER A 271 -19.96 10.28 27.19
C SER A 271 -19.85 10.52 25.67
N LEU A 272 -18.66 10.31 25.09
CA LEU A 272 -18.34 10.52 23.68
C LEU A 272 -18.93 9.47 22.74
N ASP A 273 -19.31 8.27 23.20
CA ASP A 273 -19.95 7.27 22.33
C ASP A 273 -21.31 7.78 21.78
N ARG A 274 -21.91 8.79 22.43
CA ARG A 274 -23.12 9.49 21.95
C ARG A 274 -22.84 10.69 21.04
N LYS A 275 -21.60 11.19 20.96
CA LYS A 275 -21.27 12.32 20.08
C LYS A 275 -21.06 11.79 18.68
N LYS A 276 -22.02 12.05 17.80
CA LYS A 276 -21.93 11.71 16.38
C LYS A 276 -20.66 12.31 15.78
N VAL A 277 -19.81 11.46 15.22
CA VAL A 277 -18.54 11.83 14.57
C VAL A 277 -18.76 11.85 13.06
N THR A 278 -18.02 12.70 12.35
CA THR A 278 -18.01 12.72 10.87
C THR A 278 -17.08 11.64 10.32
N ALA A 279 -17.33 11.18 9.09
CA ALA A 279 -16.44 10.25 8.39
C ALA A 279 -15.00 10.77 8.29
N GLU A 280 -14.78 12.10 8.27
CA GLU A 280 -13.45 12.70 8.11
C GLU A 280 -12.54 12.40 9.29
N ARG A 281 -13.08 12.60 10.50
CA ARG A 281 -12.36 12.33 11.75
C ARG A 281 -12.06 10.85 11.88
N MET A 282 -13.02 10.00 11.54
CA MET A 282 -12.79 8.55 11.55
C MET A 282 -11.77 8.10 10.51
N GLY A 283 -11.75 8.72 9.33
CA GLY A 283 -10.73 8.49 8.31
C GLY A 283 -9.33 8.85 8.80
N CYS A 284 -9.19 9.95 9.56
CA CYS A 284 -7.92 10.33 10.19
C CYS A 284 -7.47 9.30 11.24
N ILE A 285 -8.40 8.87 12.11
CA ILE A 285 -8.13 7.81 13.09
C ILE A 285 -7.70 6.53 12.36
N LEU A 286 -8.43 6.08 11.34
CA LEU A 286 -8.06 4.90 10.57
C LEU A 286 -6.67 5.02 9.95
N LYS A 287 -6.34 6.18 9.38
CA LYS A 287 -5.02 6.46 8.81
C LYS A 287 -3.92 6.33 9.86
N GLU A 288 -4.10 6.95 11.02
CA GLU A 288 -3.15 6.85 12.14
C GLU A 288 -3.02 5.41 12.64
N PHE A 289 -4.12 4.65 12.73
CA PHE A 289 -4.08 3.25 13.16
C PHE A 289 -3.39 2.34 12.14
N PHE A 290 -3.59 2.58 10.84
CA PHE A 290 -2.85 1.87 9.79
C PHE A 290 -1.36 2.22 9.85
N GLN A 291 -1.01 3.49 10.00
CA GLN A 291 0.38 3.96 10.14
C GLN A 291 1.04 3.46 11.43
N GLN A 292 0.34 3.46 12.56
CA GLN A 292 0.86 2.87 13.79
C GLN A 292 1.08 1.37 13.64
N LYS A 293 0.24 0.63 12.90
CA LYS A 293 0.51 -0.79 12.61
C LYS A 293 1.67 -0.97 11.63
N GLU A 294 1.94 0.02 10.77
CA GLU A 294 3.11 0.09 9.88
C GLU A 294 4.42 0.35 10.66
N GLU A 295 4.36 1.23 11.66
CA GLU A 295 5.50 1.66 12.49
C GLU A 295 5.70 0.80 13.73
N SER A 296 4.63 0.18 14.23
CA SER A 296 4.69 -0.70 15.40
C SER A 296 5.46 -1.95 15.01
N PRO A 297 6.56 -2.25 15.72
CA PRO A 297 7.22 -3.53 15.58
C PRO A 297 6.17 -4.60 15.91
N ILE A 298 5.94 -5.47 14.94
CA ILE A 298 5.06 -6.63 15.02
C ILE A 298 5.21 -7.27 16.40
N SER A 299 4.22 -7.03 17.27
CA SER A 299 4.01 -7.66 18.58
C SER A 299 5.28 -7.83 19.44
N SER A 300 5.41 -6.97 20.45
CA SER A 300 6.38 -7.03 21.56
C SER A 300 6.39 -8.33 22.40
N ASN A 301 5.72 -9.40 21.95
CA ASN A 301 5.60 -10.68 22.65
C ASN A 301 5.81 -11.92 21.76
N ARG A 302 6.38 -11.80 20.56
CA ARG A 302 6.80 -12.96 19.75
C ARG A 302 8.31 -13.17 19.86
N GLU A 303 8.72 -14.39 20.21
CA GLU A 303 10.12 -14.82 20.14
C GLU A 303 10.54 -14.98 18.68
N VAL A 304 10.89 -13.88 18.00
CA VAL A 304 11.31 -13.89 16.59
C VAL A 304 12.60 -13.09 16.39
N VAL A 305 13.43 -13.55 15.45
CA VAL A 305 14.62 -12.82 15.01
C VAL A 305 14.20 -11.69 14.08
N SER A 306 14.71 -10.48 14.31
CA SER A 306 14.33 -9.29 13.56
C SER A 306 15.32 -8.96 12.44
N PHE A 307 14.85 -8.79 11.21
CA PHE A 307 15.68 -8.45 10.04
C PHE A 307 15.37 -7.02 9.58
N HIS A 308 16.34 -6.11 9.65
CA HIS A 308 16.17 -4.71 9.27
C HIS A 308 17.14 -4.27 8.18
N PRO A 309 16.77 -3.30 7.34
CA PRO A 309 17.75 -2.61 6.51
C PRO A 309 18.65 -1.73 7.39
N LEU A 310 19.94 -1.68 7.07
CA LEU A 310 20.89 -0.80 7.74
C LEU A 310 20.59 0.66 7.36
N LYS A 311 20.17 1.48 8.34
CA LYS A 311 19.90 2.91 8.19
C LYS A 311 20.72 3.71 9.22
N GLU A 312 21.15 4.91 8.84
CA GLU A 312 21.81 5.83 9.76
C GLU A 312 20.88 6.15 10.95
N GLY A 313 21.42 6.07 12.18
CA GLY A 313 20.70 6.39 13.41
C GLY A 313 19.73 5.32 13.93
N SER A 314 19.53 4.20 13.23
CA SER A 314 18.67 3.11 13.70
C SER A 314 19.50 1.96 14.27
N VAL A 315 19.66 1.94 15.59
CA VAL A 315 20.26 0.80 16.30
C VAL A 315 19.16 0.12 17.11
N PRO A 316 18.74 -1.10 16.75
CA PRO A 316 17.80 -1.84 17.59
C PRO A 316 18.47 -2.15 18.94
N SER A 317 17.74 -1.98 20.04
CA SER A 317 18.23 -2.35 21.38
C SER A 317 18.20 -3.86 21.54
N VAL A 318 19.27 -4.54 21.12
CA VAL A 318 19.40 -6.00 21.12
C VAL A 318 20.72 -6.45 21.77
N SER A 319 20.72 -7.68 22.31
CA SER A 319 21.91 -8.31 22.91
C SER A 319 22.90 -8.81 21.85
N VAL A 320 22.39 -9.24 20.67
CA VAL A 320 23.21 -9.78 19.58
C VAL A 320 22.83 -9.13 18.25
N LEU A 321 23.82 -8.61 17.54
CA LEU A 321 23.66 -7.96 16.24
C LEU A 321 24.44 -8.71 15.15
N PHE A 322 23.75 -9.06 14.07
CA PHE A 322 24.36 -9.63 12.87
C PHE A 322 24.36 -8.60 11.75
N LEU A 323 25.49 -8.46 11.07
CA LEU A 323 25.64 -7.57 9.91
C LEU A 323 25.91 -8.42 8.67
N LEU A 324 25.01 -8.37 7.68
CA LEU A 324 25.17 -9.06 6.40
C LEU A 324 25.59 -8.10 5.29
N GLY A 325 26.30 -8.62 4.29
CA GLY A 325 26.55 -7.90 3.05
C GLY A 325 27.48 -6.70 3.20
N MET A 326 28.41 -6.75 4.15
CA MET A 326 29.43 -5.73 4.42
C MET A 326 30.59 -5.79 3.44
N GLN A 327 30.27 -5.86 2.15
CA GLN A 327 31.24 -5.88 1.05
C GLN A 327 31.43 -4.48 0.47
N GLU A 328 32.62 -4.25 -0.09
CA GLU A 328 32.96 -3.03 -0.81
C GLU A 328 31.95 -2.77 -1.95
N GLY A 329 31.45 -1.53 -2.04
CA GLY A 329 30.41 -1.13 -3.00
C GLY A 329 28.96 -1.35 -2.53
N ALA A 330 28.72 -2.23 -1.54
CA ALA A 330 27.41 -2.33 -0.88
C ALA A 330 27.33 -1.50 0.42
N PHE A 331 28.46 -1.34 1.10
CA PHE A 331 28.60 -0.52 2.31
C PHE A 331 30.00 0.13 2.38
N PRO A 332 30.12 1.42 2.75
CA PRO A 332 29.04 2.38 2.98
C PRO A 332 28.30 2.71 1.67
N ARG A 333 26.99 2.92 1.75
CA ARG A 333 26.19 3.27 0.56
C ARG A 333 26.63 4.64 0.05
N THR A 334 27.33 4.66 -1.07
CA THR A 334 27.50 5.89 -1.83
C THR A 334 26.17 6.13 -2.56
N GLU A 335 25.34 7.05 -2.06
CA GLU A 335 24.27 7.57 -2.91
C GLU A 335 24.93 8.11 -4.18
N ARG A 336 24.63 7.50 -5.34
CA ARG A 336 24.94 8.14 -6.61
C ARG A 336 24.09 9.39 -6.66
N LYS A 337 24.65 10.52 -6.24
CA LYS A 337 24.08 11.84 -6.52
C LYS A 337 23.79 11.88 -8.00
N ASN A 338 22.52 12.04 -8.33
CA ASN A 338 22.10 12.21 -9.71
C ASN A 338 22.73 13.52 -10.21
N PRO A 339 23.64 13.50 -11.20
CA PRO A 339 24.37 14.70 -11.61
C PRO A 339 23.45 15.80 -12.15
N PHE A 340 22.19 15.46 -12.47
CA PHE A 340 21.16 16.40 -12.92
C PHE A 340 20.46 17.18 -11.79
N LEU A 341 20.72 16.86 -10.52
CA LEU A 341 20.07 17.50 -9.36
C LEU A 341 21.06 18.25 -8.45
N ASP A 342 22.33 18.39 -8.85
CA ASP A 342 23.29 19.21 -8.11
C ASP A 342 23.19 20.67 -8.60
N PRO A 343 22.86 21.67 -7.75
CA PRO A 343 22.74 23.08 -8.15
C PRO A 343 24.04 23.76 -8.58
N GLY A 344 25.14 23.01 -8.75
CA GLY A 344 26.49 23.53 -9.00
C GLY A 344 27.09 23.19 -10.37
N PHE A 345 26.29 22.68 -11.32
CA PHE A 345 26.77 22.53 -12.69
C PHE A 345 26.65 23.87 -13.43
N ASP A 346 27.70 24.68 -13.36
CA ASP A 346 27.89 25.81 -14.26
C ASP A 346 27.91 25.29 -15.70
N ILE A 347 26.87 25.65 -16.46
CA ILE A 347 26.84 25.45 -17.91
C ILE A 347 27.84 26.45 -18.50
N PRO A 348 28.91 26.02 -19.18
CA PRO A 348 29.79 26.96 -19.87
C PRO A 348 28.98 27.65 -20.97
N SER A 349 28.91 28.97 -20.89
CA SER A 349 28.28 29.81 -21.90
C SER A 349 29.10 29.72 -23.18
N ASN A 350 28.51 29.16 -24.24
CA ASN A 350 28.97 29.32 -25.61
C ASN A 350 27.80 29.73 -26.48
#